data_AF-A0A396C6Y1-F1
#
_entry.id   AF-A0A396C6Y1-F1
#
_cell.length_a   1.000
_cell.length_b   1.000
_cell.length_c   1.000
_cell.angle_alpha   90.00
_cell.angle_beta   90.00
_cell.angle_gamma   90.00
#
_symmetry.space_group_name_H-M   'P 1'
#
loop_
_entity.id
_entity.type
_entity.pdbx_description
1 polymer ?
#
loop_
_entity_poly.entity_id
_entity_poly.type
_entity_poly.pdbx_seq_one_letter_code
_entity_poly.pdbx_strand_id
1 'polypeptide(L)' 'MIKTIYRLPAHWACPLINDDYSGTDDIEKEEIRKFMEKAEGRPVSVDFTTEGFSHYNDAGTLPGNCADFIFIKD' A
#
# COMPACT_ATOMS: atom_id res chain seq x y z
N MET A 1 -0.11 -17.39 11.05
CA MET A 1 -0.12 -16.70 9.75
C MET A 1 -1.51 -16.15 9.45
N ILE A 2 -1.72 -14.88 9.76
CA ILE A 2 -2.94 -14.11 9.43
C ILE A 2 -2.67 -13.33 8.15
N LYS A 3 -3.61 -13.39 7.21
CA LYS A 3 -3.59 -12.62 5.97
C LYS A 3 -4.53 -11.42 6.11
N THR A 4 -4.00 -10.22 5.88
CA THR A 4 -4.76 -8.98 5.80
C THR A 4 -4.61 -8.41 4.40
N ILE A 5 -5.67 -7.81 3.86
CA ILE A 5 -5.65 -7.18 2.53
C ILE A 5 -5.92 -5.69 2.74
N TYR A 6 -5.08 -4.85 2.12
CA TYR A 6 -5.26 -3.41 2.09
C TYR A 6 -5.40 -2.90 0.65
N ARG A 7 -6.41 -2.07 0.40
CA ARG A 7 -6.61 -1.32 -0.84
C ARG A 7 -5.73 -0.07 -0.78
N LEU A 8 -4.60 -0.05 -1.48
CA LEU A 8 -3.62 1.05 -1.40
C LEU A 8 -3.32 1.62 -2.79
N PRO A 9 -2.74 2.83 -2.89
CA PRO A 9 -2.32 3.38 -4.17
C PRO A 9 -1.39 2.41 -4.91
N ALA A 10 -1.69 2.12 -6.18
CA ALA A 10 -1.00 1.07 -6.93
C ALA A 10 0.50 1.35 -7.07
N HIS A 11 0.88 2.63 -7.17
CA HIS A 11 2.28 3.06 -7.27
C HIS A 11 3.06 2.91 -5.95
N TRP A 12 2.41 2.61 -4.83
CA TRP A 12 3.09 2.21 -3.58
C TRP A 12 3.67 0.79 -3.64
N ALA A 13 3.46 0.05 -4.73
CA ALA A 13 4.01 -1.29 -4.94
C ALA A 13 5.53 -1.34 -4.77
N CYS A 14 6.28 -0.43 -5.38
CA CYS A 14 7.74 -0.40 -5.24
C CYS A 14 8.15 -0.15 -3.77
N PRO A 15 7.80 0.98 -3.13
CA PRO A 15 8.17 1.23 -1.74
C PRO A 15 7.84 0.09 -0.77
N LEU A 16 6.66 -0.51 -0.92
CA LEU A 16 6.18 -1.52 0.01
C LEU A 16 6.77 -2.91 -0.22
N ILE A 17 7.08 -3.29 -1.47
CA ILE A 17 7.53 -4.65 -1.80
C ILE A 17 9.04 -4.78 -1.85
N ASN A 18 9.76 -3.78 -2.35
CA ASN A 18 11.21 -3.84 -2.54
C ASN A 18 11.99 -2.68 -1.89
N ASP A 19 11.32 -1.85 -1.07
CA ASP A 19 11.93 -0.70 -0.39
C ASP A 19 12.48 0.37 -1.35
N ASP A 20 12.03 0.38 -2.61
CA ASP A 20 12.42 1.36 -3.62
C ASP A 20 11.48 2.57 -3.62
N TYR A 21 11.98 3.68 -3.09
CA TYR A 21 11.30 4.98 -3.03
C TYR A 21 11.68 5.91 -4.19
N SER A 22 12.27 5.39 -5.27
CA SER A 22 12.60 6.18 -6.44
C SER A 22 11.34 6.79 -7.06
N GLY A 23 11.33 8.12 -7.18
CA GLY A 23 10.17 8.87 -7.70
C GLY A 23 9.09 9.17 -6.66
N THR A 24 9.27 8.72 -5.41
CA THR A 24 8.40 9.07 -4.27
C THR A 24 8.90 10.36 -3.62
N ASP A 25 8.02 11.34 -3.41
CA ASP A 25 8.36 12.57 -2.70
C ASP A 25 8.37 12.38 -1.17
N ASP A 26 8.84 13.39 -0.43
CA ASP A 26 8.99 13.29 1.02
C ASP A 26 7.65 13.30 1.78
N ILE A 27 6.59 13.86 1.20
CA ILE A 27 5.24 13.83 1.79
C ILE A 27 4.71 12.41 1.67
N GLU A 28 4.83 11.81 0.49
CA GLU A 28 4.36 10.45 0.23
C GLU A 28 5.16 9.40 1.02
N LYS A 29 6.47 9.56 1.16
CA LYS A 29 7.29 8.71 2.06
C LYS A 29 6.75 8.73 3.49
N GLU A 30 6.37 9.90 3.98
CA GLU A 30 5.82 10.06 5.32
C GLU A 30 4.42 9.44 5.45
N GLU A 31 3.59 9.50 4.40
CA GLU A 31 2.30 8.81 4.35
C GLU A 31 2.46 7.29 4.40
N ILE A 32 3.37 6.74 3.58
CA ILE A 32 3.70 5.32 3.58
C ILE A 32 4.18 4.89 4.96
N ARG A 33 5.10 5.66 5.57
CA ARG A 33 5.63 5.38 6.92
C ARG A 33 4.52 5.34 7.96
N LYS A 34 3.65 6.35 7.99
CA LYS A 34 2.50 6.43 8.92
C LYS A 34 1.50 5.30 8.72
N PHE A 35 1.27 4.87 7.48
CA PHE A 35 0.43 3.72 7.19
C PHE A 35 1.07 2.44 7.75
N MET A 36 2.36 2.22 7.48
CA MET A 36 3.10 1.04 7.93
C MET A 36 3.24 0.92 9.45
N GLU A 37 3.17 2.01 10.21
CA GLU A 37 3.09 1.99 11.67
C GLU A 37 1.77 1.40 12.22
N LYS A 38 0.70 1.46 11.42
CA LYS A 38 -0.66 1.06 11.83
C LYS A 38 -1.10 -0.25 11.18
N ALA A 39 -0.50 -0.61 10.04
CA ALA A 39 -0.85 -1.80 9.28
C ALA A 39 -0.60 -3.09 10.09
N GLU A 40 -1.48 -4.07 9.90
CA GLU A 40 -1.33 -5.38 10.50
C GLU A 40 -0.50 -6.30 9.61
N GLY A 41 0.74 -6.57 10.04
CA GLY A 41 1.66 -7.45 9.33
C GLY A 41 2.64 -6.71 8.41
N ARG A 42 3.20 -7.43 7.43
CA ARG A 42 4.14 -6.89 6.45
C ARG A 42 3.65 -7.16 5.02
N PRO A 43 3.84 -6.22 4.08
CA PRO A 43 3.48 -6.43 2.69
C PRO A 43 4.35 -7.53 2.09
N VAL A 44 3.74 -8.41 1.30
CA VAL A 44 4.45 -9.51 0.63
C VAL A 44 4.13 -9.62 -0.86
N SER A 45 3.00 -9.07 -1.30
CA SER A 45 2.56 -9.14 -2.69
C SER A 45 1.49 -8.11 -2.99
N VAL A 46 1.25 -7.85 -4.27
CA VAL A 46 0.19 -6.97 -4.79
C VAL A 46 -0.57 -7.72 -5.87
N ASP A 47 -1.89 -7.69 -5.81
CA ASP A 47 -2.77 -8.24 -6.85
C ASP A 47 -3.18 -7.14 -7.84
N PHE A 48 -2.42 -6.99 -8.92
CA PHE A 48 -2.72 -6.02 -9.97
C PHE A 48 -3.98 -6.36 -10.78
N THR A 49 -4.58 -7.54 -10.63
CA THR A 49 -5.87 -7.83 -11.27
C THR A 49 -7.02 -7.04 -10.66
N THR A 50 -6.83 -6.50 -9.45
CA THR A 50 -7.79 -5.61 -8.78
C THR A 50 -7.51 -4.13 -9.01
N GLU A 51 -6.49 -3.79 -9.81
CA GLU A 51 -6.11 -2.42 -10.08
C GLU A 51 -7.28 -1.62 -10.68
N GLY A 52 -7.54 -0.45 -10.12
CA GLY A 52 -8.56 0.45 -10.62
C GLY A 52 -8.75 1.70 -9.79
N PHE A 53 -9.40 2.69 -10.40
CA PHE A 53 -9.67 3.97 -9.75
C PHE A 53 -10.70 3.80 -8.62
N SER A 54 -10.32 4.17 -7.40
CA SER A 54 -11.14 4.07 -6.20
C SER A 54 -11.40 5.45 -5.63
N HIS A 55 -12.59 5.62 -5.03
CA HIS A 55 -12.95 6.83 -4.32
C HIS A 55 -12.25 6.95 -2.95
N TYR A 56 -11.76 5.82 -2.40
CA TYR A 56 -11.12 5.72 -1.08
C TYR A 56 -10.05 4.63 -1.09
N ASN A 57 -9.09 4.71 -0.16
CA ASN A 57 -8.05 3.70 0.06
C ASN A 57 -7.75 3.58 1.56
N ASP A 58 -7.02 2.55 1.98
CA ASP A 58 -6.77 2.28 3.40
C ASP A 58 -5.66 3.16 4.01
N ALA A 59 -4.89 3.88 3.19
CA ALA A 59 -3.91 4.85 3.65
C ALA A 59 -4.46 6.27 3.83
N GLY A 60 -5.63 6.58 3.25
CA GLY A 60 -6.22 7.91 3.34
C GLY A 60 -7.54 8.08 2.60
N THR A 61 -8.07 9.30 2.61
CA THR A 61 -9.40 9.61 2.04
C THR A 61 -9.37 10.13 0.60
N LEU A 62 -8.19 10.29 0.00
CA LEU A 62 -8.08 10.79 -1.36
C LEU A 62 -8.37 9.70 -2.40
N PRO A 63 -9.14 10.01 -3.46
CA PRO A 63 -9.36 9.08 -4.56
C PRO A 63 -8.09 8.90 -5.39
N GLY A 64 -7.91 7.72 -5.98
CA GLY A 64 -6.72 7.41 -6.77
C GLY A 64 -6.79 6.03 -7.41
N ASN A 65 -5.78 5.71 -8.21
CA ASN A 65 -5.62 4.36 -8.77
C ASN A 65 -5.05 3.44 -7.68
N CYS A 66 -5.79 2.39 -7.34
CA CYS A 66 -5.48 1.51 -6.22
C CYS A 66 -5.47 0.04 -6.62
N ALA A 67 -4.71 -0.78 -5.90
CA ALA A 67 -4.68 -2.23 -6.01
C ALA A 67 -4.74 -2.88 -4.61
N ASP A 68 -4.96 -4.18 -4.56
CA ASP A 68 -5.04 -4.93 -3.30
C ASP A 68 -3.65 -5.45 -2.92
N PHE A 69 -3.15 -5.02 -1.77
CA PHE A 69 -1.88 -5.43 -1.20
C PHE A 69 -2.11 -6.52 -0.16
N ILE A 70 -1.30 -7.58 -0.24
CA ILE A 70 -1.38 -8.72 0.66
C ILE A 70 -0.35 -8.53 1.77
N PHE A 71 -0.84 -8.50 3.01
CA PHE A 71 -0.03 -8.41 4.22
C PHE A 71 -0.10 -9.72 5.00
N ILE A 72 1.04 -10.14 5.57
CA ILE A 72 1.15 -11.34 6.40
C ILE A 72 1.67 -10.98 7.79
N LYS A 73 1.05 -11.55 8.83
CA LYS A 73 1.53 -11.54 10.22
C LYS A 73 1.65 -12.98 10.72
N ASP A 74 2.77 -13.31 11.36
CA ASP A 74 3.01 -14.63 11.93
C ASP A 74 1.97 -15.00 13.01
#